data_AF-A0A397EZC1-F1
#
_entry.id   AF-A0A397EZC1-F1
#
_cell.length_a   1.000
_cell.length_b   1.000
_cell.length_c   1.000
_cell.angle_alpha   90.00
_cell.angle_beta   90.00
_cell.angle_gamma   90.00
#
_symmetry.space_group_name_H-M   'P 1'
#
loop_
_entity.id
_entity.type
_entity.pdbx_description
1 polymer ?
#
loop_
_entity_poly.entity_id
_entity_poly.type
_entity_poly.pdbx_seq_one_letter_code
_entity_poly.pdbx_strand_id
1 'polypeptide(L)'
;MGHGQFVSTMLVHTTVVNPGLNWIRAPGRFSKSVAILYSIGFLIAIASVSIGYEVANNPPNFYVVMGVSRDTPFSEIKKAYRSRSVELHPDKNPSPNAADEFKRLRLAYDVLSDSTKRDVYDFYGEDDALKEEVKAQSSSDLGQITSLLSYYVVWAILTYVLTLGDAPDVRAWAYSGCLLMLVAEINITLAKVGLSKAFFPQITVYELVQFMHLLYPPFMNGCRSMGAFYVRNLVQENYDLSIELLKSNKMILMGMRQLNAELQGLGHPPRRPKTQKQHPSVVGAPPDGGVGQQPTAEEAELIQPSPAINNAGGFAVPKFVYAIGFYLVMNYIFG
;
A
#
# COMPACT_ATOMS: atom_id res chain seq x y z
N MET A 1 15.21 7.62 -9.56
CA MET A 1 15.24 7.87 -8.11
C MET A 1 16.62 7.49 -7.59
N GLY A 2 17.36 8.39 -6.95
CA GLY A 2 18.66 8.04 -6.37
C GLY A 2 18.49 7.01 -5.25
N HIS A 3 19.46 6.09 -5.08
CA HIS A 3 19.43 5.12 -3.98
C HIS A 3 19.18 5.77 -2.61
N GLY A 4 19.70 6.98 -2.38
CA GLY A 4 19.48 7.74 -1.14
C GLY A 4 18.04 8.19 -0.92
N GLN A 5 17.33 8.59 -1.98
CA GLN A 5 15.92 8.98 -1.87
C GLN A 5 15.04 7.79 -1.56
N PHE A 6 15.26 6.67 -2.24
CA PHE A 6 14.54 5.43 -1.96
C PHE A 6 14.68 5.00 -0.48
N VAL A 7 15.90 5.01 0.05
CA VAL A 7 16.17 4.68 1.46
C VAL A 7 15.54 5.69 2.41
N SER A 8 15.64 6.99 2.11
CA SER A 8 15.02 8.05 2.92
C SER A 8 13.49 7.89 3.00
N THR A 9 12.84 7.69 1.85
CA THR A 9 11.39 7.46 1.79
C THR A 9 10.99 6.21 2.57
N MET A 10 11.74 5.12 2.44
CA MET A 10 11.49 3.88 3.19
C MET A 10 11.67 4.06 4.71
N LEU A 11 12.69 4.82 5.13
CA LEU A 11 12.96 5.10 6.54
C LEU A 11 11.85 5.97 7.15
N VAL A 12 11.49 7.08 6.51
CA VAL A 12 10.39 7.95 6.96
C VAL A 12 9.09 7.15 7.06
N HIS A 13 8.84 6.28 6.09
CA HIS A 13 7.68 5.42 6.09
C HIS A 13 7.65 4.45 7.29
N THR A 14 8.78 3.77 7.51
CA THR A 14 8.87 2.74 8.56
C THR A 14 8.87 3.34 9.97
N THR A 15 9.52 4.49 10.15
CA THR A 15 9.75 5.11 11.48
C THR A 15 8.70 6.15 11.87
N VAL A 16 8.09 6.85 10.92
CA VAL A 16 7.14 7.94 11.20
C VAL A 16 5.73 7.54 10.77
N VAL A 17 5.56 7.08 9.52
CA VAL A 17 4.22 6.82 8.96
C VAL A 17 3.55 5.63 9.64
N ASN A 18 4.25 4.50 9.75
CA ASN A 18 3.68 3.28 10.34
C ASN A 18 3.30 3.45 11.82
N PRO A 19 4.18 3.96 12.72
CA PRO A 19 3.81 4.23 14.10
C PRO A 19 2.69 5.26 14.23
N GLY A 20 2.72 6.33 13.42
CA GLY A 20 1.68 7.35 13.39
C GLY A 20 0.31 6.79 13.02
N LEU A 21 0.23 5.98 11.95
CA LEU A 21 -1.00 5.31 11.54
C LEU A 21 -1.49 4.29 12.56
N ASN A 22 -0.59 3.56 13.23
CA ASN A 22 -0.95 2.64 14.28
C ASN A 22 -1.50 3.38 15.52
N TRP A 23 -0.94 4.54 15.84
CA TRP A 23 -1.44 5.40 16.90
C TRP A 23 -2.82 5.98 16.60
N ILE A 24 -3.08 6.39 15.35
CA ILE A 24 -4.41 6.88 14.92
C ILE A 24 -5.44 5.74 14.95
N ARG A 25 -5.04 4.53 14.56
CA ARG A 25 -5.92 3.35 14.47
C ARG A 25 -5.99 2.53 15.77
N ALA A 26 -5.45 3.03 16.88
CA ALA A 26 -5.49 2.32 18.15
C ALA A 26 -6.95 2.09 18.59
N PRO A 27 -7.31 0.86 19.02
CA PRO A 27 -8.68 0.53 19.41
C PRO A 27 -9.13 1.42 20.58
N GLY A 28 -10.34 1.98 20.47
CA GLY A 28 -10.97 2.77 21.52
C GLY A 28 -10.64 4.28 21.55
N ARG A 29 -9.78 4.79 20.66
CA ARG A 29 -9.42 6.23 20.67
C ARG A 29 -10.37 7.11 19.84
N PHE A 30 -10.71 6.70 18.63
CA PHE A 30 -11.58 7.46 17.72
C PHE A 30 -12.64 6.57 17.08
N SER A 31 -13.77 7.15 16.67
CA SER A 31 -14.74 6.48 15.80
C SER A 31 -14.09 6.14 14.44
N LYS A 32 -14.49 5.02 13.83
CA LYS A 32 -13.84 4.49 12.61
C LYS A 32 -13.72 5.52 11.48
N SER A 33 -14.80 6.23 11.19
CA SER A 33 -14.83 7.23 10.11
C SER A 33 -13.88 8.40 10.39
N VAL A 34 -13.76 8.80 11.66
CA VAL A 34 -12.87 9.87 12.11
C VAL A 34 -11.41 9.40 12.07
N ALA A 35 -11.14 8.17 12.49
CA ALA A 35 -9.80 7.58 12.42
C ALA A 35 -9.27 7.50 10.98
N ILE A 36 -10.14 7.19 10.01
CA ILE A 36 -9.78 7.17 8.59
C ILE A 36 -9.54 8.58 8.06
N LEU A 37 -10.42 9.53 8.40
CA LEU A 37 -10.25 10.91 7.98
C LEU A 37 -8.92 11.49 8.48
N TYR A 38 -8.58 11.22 9.75
CA TYR A 38 -7.29 11.61 10.33
C TYR A 38 -6.12 10.85 9.71
N SER A 39 -6.28 9.57 9.38
CA SER A 39 -5.24 8.81 8.66
C SER A 39 -4.98 9.39 7.27
N ILE A 40 -6.03 9.71 6.51
CA ILE A 40 -5.92 10.33 5.19
C ILE A 40 -5.29 11.72 5.33
N GLY A 41 -5.75 12.55 6.27
CA GLY A 41 -5.18 13.87 6.52
C GLY A 41 -3.70 13.82 6.90
N PHE A 42 -3.32 12.87 7.77
CA PHE A 42 -1.92 12.62 8.15
C PHE A 42 -1.06 12.21 6.95
N LEU A 43 -1.57 11.31 6.11
CA LEU A 43 -0.87 10.86 4.90
C LEU A 43 -0.71 11.99 3.87
N ILE A 44 -1.74 12.82 3.70
CA ILE A 44 -1.67 14.01 2.84
C ILE A 44 -0.64 14.99 3.39
N ALA A 45 -0.63 15.25 4.70
CA ALA A 45 0.35 16.15 5.32
C ALA A 45 1.79 15.65 5.09
N ILE A 46 2.05 14.36 5.28
CA ILE A 46 3.36 13.76 5.02
C ILE A 46 3.73 13.84 3.54
N ALA A 47 2.79 13.54 2.64
CA ALA A 47 3.02 13.66 1.20
C ALA A 47 3.37 15.10 0.82
N SER A 48 2.61 16.10 1.31
CA SER A 48 2.87 17.52 1.06
C SER A 48 4.24 17.98 1.57
N VAL A 49 4.63 17.57 2.78
CA VAL A 49 5.95 17.89 3.33
C VAL A 49 7.06 17.22 2.51
N SER A 50 6.87 15.97 2.12
CA SER A 50 7.85 15.22 1.34
C SER A 50 8.05 15.85 -0.04
N ILE A 51 6.95 16.19 -0.73
CA ILE A 51 7.00 16.88 -2.03
C ILE A 51 7.64 18.25 -1.88
N GLY A 52 7.28 19.02 -0.84
CA GLY A 52 7.87 20.32 -0.58
C GLY A 52 9.37 20.25 -0.31
N TYR A 53 9.83 19.26 0.44
CA TYR A 53 11.25 19.01 0.67
C TYR A 53 11.98 18.64 -0.63
N GLU A 54 11.37 17.80 -1.45
CA GLU A 54 11.94 17.40 -2.74
C GLU A 54 12.06 18.59 -3.71
N VAL A 55 11.01 19.38 -3.84
CA VAL A 55 11.00 20.59 -4.69
C VAL A 55 12.01 21.64 -4.20
N ALA A 56 12.23 21.75 -2.89
CA ALA A 56 13.18 22.70 -2.32
C ALA A 56 14.65 22.28 -2.50
N ASN A 57 14.94 20.98 -2.50
CA ASN A 57 16.32 20.47 -2.61
C ASN A 57 16.71 20.11 -4.04
N ASN A 58 15.75 19.83 -4.91
CA ASN A 58 16.03 19.58 -6.31
C ASN A 58 16.20 20.88 -7.08
N PRO A 59 17.17 20.93 -8.00
CA PRO A 59 17.38 22.12 -8.78
C PRO A 59 16.26 22.27 -9.83
N PRO A 60 15.88 23.51 -10.20
CA PRO A 60 14.72 23.76 -11.04
C PRO A 60 14.88 23.15 -12.43
N ASN A 61 13.78 22.61 -12.96
CA ASN A 61 13.67 22.03 -14.30
C ASN A 61 14.15 23.01 -15.40
N PHE A 62 14.75 22.51 -16.47
CA PHE A 62 15.22 23.31 -17.60
C PHE A 62 14.11 24.14 -18.27
N TYR A 63 12.88 23.63 -18.34
CA TYR A 63 11.74 24.42 -18.84
C TYR A 63 11.39 25.59 -17.92
N VAL A 64 11.49 25.40 -16.60
CA VAL A 64 11.28 26.45 -15.58
C VAL A 64 12.41 27.48 -15.63
N VAL A 65 13.66 27.04 -15.77
CA VAL A 65 14.85 27.91 -15.89
C VAL A 65 14.77 28.78 -17.14
N MET A 66 14.33 28.23 -18.27
CA MET A 66 14.13 29.01 -19.51
C MET A 66 12.80 29.79 -19.53
N GLY A 67 11.85 29.46 -18.65
CA GLY A 67 10.52 30.07 -18.60
C GLY A 67 9.62 29.71 -19.78
N VAL A 68 9.80 28.53 -20.37
CA VAL A 68 9.03 28.05 -21.53
C VAL A 68 8.22 26.80 -21.16
N SER A 69 7.30 26.40 -22.03
CA SER A 69 6.51 25.17 -21.87
C SER A 69 7.23 23.98 -22.51
N ARG A 70 6.91 22.76 -22.07
CA ARG A 70 7.44 21.51 -22.67
C ARG A 70 7.12 21.38 -24.16
N ASP A 71 6.07 22.02 -24.66
CA ASP A 71 5.69 21.93 -26.08
C ASP A 71 6.19 23.14 -26.91
N THR A 72 7.00 24.03 -26.33
CA THR A 72 7.48 25.24 -27.00
C THR A 72 8.39 24.89 -28.19
N PRO A 73 8.19 25.50 -29.39
CA PRO A 73 9.01 25.24 -30.56
C PRO A 73 10.43 25.81 -30.39
N PHE A 74 11.39 25.24 -31.13
CA PHE A 74 12.80 25.62 -31.05
C PHE A 74 13.07 27.12 -31.30
N SER A 75 12.28 27.75 -32.17
CA SER A 75 12.36 29.19 -32.46
C SER A 75 12.11 30.06 -31.22
N GLU A 76 11.13 29.67 -30.41
CA GLU A 76 10.77 30.36 -29.16
C GLU A 76 11.78 30.05 -28.05
N ILE A 77 12.29 28.83 -27.96
CA ILE A 77 13.38 28.46 -27.04
C ILE A 77 14.60 29.35 -27.25
N LYS A 78 15.02 29.55 -28.50
CA LYS A 78 16.15 30.42 -28.84
C LYS A 78 15.91 31.88 -28.46
N LYS A 79 14.67 32.36 -28.60
CA LYS A 79 14.29 33.73 -28.19
C LYS A 79 14.30 33.87 -26.67
N ALA A 80 13.75 32.90 -25.95
CA ALA A 80 13.73 32.88 -24.49
C ALA A 80 15.15 32.85 -23.91
N TYR A 81 16.04 32.01 -24.46
CA TYR A 81 17.45 31.96 -24.07
C TYR A 81 18.14 33.32 -24.21
N ARG A 82 17.92 34.03 -25.32
CA ARG A 82 18.51 35.37 -25.53
C ARG A 82 18.05 36.39 -24.49
N SER A 83 16.75 36.40 -24.15
CA SER A 83 16.22 37.31 -23.11
C SER A 83 16.82 36.99 -21.75
N ARG A 84 16.69 35.72 -21.33
CA ARG A 84 17.18 35.24 -20.03
C ARG A 84 18.69 35.38 -19.87
N SER A 85 19.47 35.22 -20.94
CA SER A 85 20.93 35.36 -20.89
C SER A 85 21.39 36.79 -20.57
N VAL A 86 20.64 37.79 -21.02
CA VAL A 86 20.94 39.20 -20.72
C VAL A 86 20.56 39.54 -19.28
N GLU A 87 19.46 38.98 -18.80
CA GLU A 87 18.95 39.16 -17.43
C GLU A 87 19.87 38.48 -16.39
N LEU A 88 20.30 37.24 -16.66
CA LEU A 88 21.12 36.43 -15.76
C LEU A 88 22.63 36.57 -16.00
N HIS A 89 23.06 37.58 -16.78
CA HIS A 89 24.48 37.78 -17.04
C HIS A 89 25.24 38.11 -15.73
N PRO A 90 26.38 37.46 -15.44
CA PRO A 90 27.11 37.65 -14.18
C PRO A 90 27.57 39.09 -13.95
N ASP A 91 27.81 39.87 -15.02
CA ASP A 91 28.16 41.30 -14.89
C ASP A 91 26.97 42.21 -14.56
N LYS A 92 25.74 41.79 -14.86
CA LYS A 92 24.52 42.60 -14.68
C LYS A 92 23.70 42.19 -13.46
N ASN A 93 23.81 40.92 -13.06
CA ASN A 93 23.09 40.38 -11.91
C ASN A 93 24.01 40.38 -10.68
N PRO A 94 23.75 41.22 -9.65
CA PRO A 94 24.55 41.29 -8.44
C PRO A 94 24.30 40.12 -7.46
N SER A 95 23.50 39.11 -7.84
CA SER A 95 23.25 37.93 -7.02
C SER A 95 24.53 37.10 -6.84
N PRO A 96 24.80 36.59 -5.62
CA PRO A 96 25.93 35.68 -5.38
C PRO A 96 25.83 34.37 -6.19
N ASN A 97 24.62 34.01 -6.64
CA ASN A 97 24.37 32.79 -7.42
C ASN A 97 24.27 33.04 -8.93
N ALA A 98 24.51 34.27 -9.41
CA ALA A 98 24.35 34.62 -10.82
C ALA A 98 25.18 33.73 -11.76
N ALA A 99 26.40 33.36 -11.35
CA ALA A 99 27.26 32.47 -12.14
C ALA A 99 26.67 31.06 -12.29
N ASP A 100 26.04 30.52 -11.24
CA ASP A 100 25.47 29.17 -11.26
C ASP A 100 24.11 29.14 -11.98
N GLU A 101 23.30 30.17 -11.81
CA GLU A 101 22.06 30.37 -12.59
C GLU A 101 22.37 30.49 -14.09
N PHE A 102 23.41 31.22 -14.46
CA PHE A 102 23.84 31.35 -15.86
C PHE A 102 24.37 30.05 -16.45
N LYS A 103 25.17 29.28 -15.68
CA LYS A 103 25.59 27.93 -16.08
C LYS A 103 24.39 27.04 -16.33
N ARG A 104 23.39 27.06 -15.43
CA ARG A 104 22.17 26.25 -15.56
C ARG A 104 21.33 26.66 -16.77
N LEU A 105 21.22 27.97 -17.06
CA LEU A 105 20.58 28.46 -18.28
C LEU A 105 21.27 27.95 -19.55
N ARG A 106 22.61 27.94 -19.56
CA ARG A 106 23.39 27.42 -20.69
C ARG A 106 23.18 25.92 -20.89
N LEU A 107 23.18 25.13 -19.80
CA LEU A 107 22.89 23.69 -19.85
C LEU A 107 21.47 23.43 -20.36
N ALA A 108 20.48 24.18 -19.87
CA ALA A 108 19.10 24.09 -20.31
C ALA A 108 18.98 24.33 -21.82
N TYR A 109 19.67 25.34 -22.36
CA TYR A 109 19.68 25.58 -23.80
C TYR A 109 20.36 24.45 -24.58
N ASP A 110 21.50 23.94 -24.12
CA ASP A 110 22.20 22.84 -24.81
C ASP A 110 21.30 21.60 -24.96
N VAL A 111 20.64 21.20 -23.87
CA VAL A 111 19.75 20.03 -23.84
C VAL A 111 18.46 20.27 -24.62
N LEU A 112 17.81 21.43 -24.45
CA LEU A 112 16.52 21.72 -25.09
C LEU A 112 16.66 22.15 -26.55
N SER A 113 17.88 22.46 -27.01
CA SER A 113 18.14 22.84 -28.41
C SER A 113 18.17 21.66 -29.38
N ASP A 114 18.55 20.48 -28.90
CA ASP A 114 18.62 19.25 -29.68
C ASP A 114 17.35 18.41 -29.41
N SER A 115 16.63 18.04 -30.46
CA SER A 115 15.40 17.23 -30.33
C SER A 115 15.67 15.90 -29.61
N THR A 116 16.83 15.30 -29.86
CA THR A 116 17.21 13.99 -29.29
C THR A 116 17.50 14.12 -27.80
N LYS A 117 18.27 15.15 -27.40
CA LYS A 117 18.57 15.42 -25.98
C LYS A 117 17.33 15.87 -25.21
N ARG A 118 16.43 16.62 -25.86
CA ARG A 118 15.14 17.03 -25.28
C ARG A 118 14.25 15.83 -24.99
N ASP A 119 14.14 14.89 -25.91
CA ASP A 119 13.38 13.65 -25.69
C ASP A 119 13.99 12.86 -24.53
N VAL A 120 15.33 12.72 -24.50
CA VAL A 120 16.01 12.03 -23.40
C VAL A 120 15.77 12.74 -22.07
N TYR A 121 15.81 14.07 -22.04
CA TYR A 121 15.54 14.86 -20.84
C TYR A 121 14.11 14.68 -20.33
N ASP A 122 13.13 14.67 -21.24
CA ASP A 122 11.72 14.57 -20.88
C ASP A 122 11.37 13.23 -20.23
N PHE A 123 12.02 12.13 -20.67
CA PHE A 123 11.73 10.77 -20.21
C PHE A 123 12.69 10.24 -19.14
N TYR A 124 13.97 10.62 -19.18
CA TYR A 124 15.02 10.06 -18.33
C TYR A 124 15.69 11.09 -17.40
N GLY A 125 15.40 12.39 -17.58
CA GLY A 125 15.87 13.46 -16.70
C GLY A 125 17.23 14.05 -17.07
N GLU A 126 17.74 14.94 -16.21
CA GLU A 126 18.97 15.73 -16.43
C GLU A 126 20.22 14.84 -16.58
N ASP A 127 20.37 13.84 -15.69
CA ASP A 127 21.59 13.01 -15.63
C ASP A 127 21.84 12.20 -16.91
N ASP A 128 20.78 11.74 -17.56
CA ASP A 128 20.88 10.95 -18.80
C ASP A 128 20.96 11.85 -20.04
N ALA A 129 20.35 13.04 -20.00
CA ALA A 129 20.44 14.01 -21.10
C ALA A 129 21.85 14.63 -21.25
N LEU A 130 22.65 14.65 -20.18
CA LEU A 130 24.00 15.20 -20.16
C LEU A 130 25.10 14.18 -20.54
N LYS A 131 24.77 12.89 -20.69
CA LYS A 131 25.74 11.86 -21.10
C LYS A 131 25.95 11.92 -22.62
N GLU A 132 27.20 12.13 -23.06
CA GLU A 132 27.55 12.32 -24.48
C GLU A 132 27.40 11.05 -25.35
N GLU A 133 27.23 9.85 -24.76
CA GLU A 133 27.07 8.60 -25.51
C GLU A 133 25.61 8.35 -25.94
N VAL A 134 25.15 9.05 -26.97
CA VAL A 134 23.79 8.92 -27.57
C VAL A 134 23.57 7.58 -28.31
N LYS A 135 24.39 6.54 -28.08
CA LYS A 135 24.34 5.27 -28.85
C LYS A 135 23.52 4.15 -28.18
N ALA A 136 22.78 4.44 -27.12
CA ALA A 136 22.26 3.42 -26.21
C ALA A 136 20.75 3.54 -25.90
N GLN A 137 19.94 3.97 -26.87
CA GLN A 137 18.49 4.13 -26.69
C GLN A 137 17.76 2.81 -26.35
N SER A 138 18.29 1.67 -26.80
CA SER A 138 17.75 0.34 -26.43
C SER A 138 18.22 -0.15 -25.05
N SER A 139 19.36 0.30 -24.56
CA SER A 139 19.84 -0.09 -23.21
C SER A 139 19.26 0.80 -22.12
N SER A 140 18.92 2.06 -22.42
CA SER A 140 18.21 2.96 -21.51
C SER A 140 16.80 2.46 -21.21
N ASP A 141 16.07 1.97 -22.22
CA ASP A 141 14.72 1.43 -22.04
C ASP A 141 14.70 0.20 -21.13
N LEU A 142 15.64 -0.72 -21.32
CA LEU A 142 15.76 -1.90 -20.46
C LEU A 142 16.17 -1.51 -19.03
N GLY A 143 17.10 -0.55 -18.88
CA GLY A 143 17.47 0.00 -17.58
C GLY A 143 16.28 0.64 -16.84
N GLN A 144 15.43 1.35 -17.57
CA GLN A 144 14.23 1.96 -17.00
C GLN A 144 13.22 0.90 -16.56
N ILE A 145 12.93 -0.09 -17.41
CA ILE A 145 12.00 -1.19 -17.08
C ILE A 145 12.50 -1.98 -15.86
N THR A 146 13.80 -2.29 -15.81
CA THR A 146 14.39 -3.01 -14.67
C THR A 146 14.33 -2.20 -13.38
N SER A 147 14.63 -0.91 -13.42
CA SER A 147 14.53 -0.04 -12.24
C SER A 147 13.08 0.12 -11.76
N LEU A 148 12.13 0.32 -12.68
CA LEU A 148 10.69 0.34 -12.39
C LEU A 148 10.25 -0.97 -11.74
N LEU A 149 10.55 -2.12 -12.37
CA LEU A 149 10.15 -3.42 -11.84
C LEU A 149 10.76 -3.67 -10.46
N SER A 150 12.04 -3.34 -10.28
CA SER A 150 12.72 -3.51 -8.99
C SER A 150 12.08 -2.67 -7.88
N TYR A 151 11.68 -1.43 -8.17
CA TYR A 151 11.00 -0.55 -7.21
C TYR A 151 9.69 -1.18 -6.72
N TYR A 152 8.83 -1.61 -7.65
CA TYR A 152 7.54 -2.22 -7.28
C TYR A 152 7.69 -3.60 -6.64
N VAL A 153 8.69 -4.39 -7.02
CA VAL A 153 8.99 -5.67 -6.37
C VAL A 153 9.40 -5.44 -4.92
N VAL A 154 10.33 -4.52 -4.66
CA VAL A 154 10.75 -4.21 -3.28
C VAL A 154 9.57 -3.69 -2.47
N TRP A 155 8.75 -2.81 -3.04
CA TRP A 155 7.55 -2.31 -2.37
C TRP A 155 6.46 -3.38 -2.17
N ALA A 156 6.32 -4.35 -3.06
CA ALA A 156 5.43 -5.49 -2.89
C ALA A 156 5.89 -6.37 -1.73
N ILE A 157 7.19 -6.67 -1.64
CA ILE A 157 7.79 -7.40 -0.52
C ILE A 157 7.63 -6.61 0.78
N LEU A 158 7.90 -5.30 0.77
CA LEU A 158 7.73 -4.45 1.94
C LEU A 158 6.25 -4.42 2.39
N THR A 159 5.32 -4.34 1.44
CA THR A 159 3.88 -4.40 1.73
C THR A 159 3.49 -5.75 2.32
N TYR A 160 4.07 -6.85 1.84
CA TYR A 160 3.87 -8.17 2.44
C TYR A 160 4.30 -8.17 3.91
N VAL A 161 5.53 -7.73 4.20
CA VAL A 161 6.08 -7.67 5.56
C VAL A 161 5.23 -6.78 6.47
N LEU A 162 4.86 -5.58 6.00
CA LEU A 162 4.06 -4.63 6.77
C LEU A 162 2.65 -5.14 7.07
N THR A 163 2.16 -6.13 6.33
CA THR A 163 0.79 -6.66 6.46
C THR A 163 0.73 -8.10 6.99
N LEU A 164 1.84 -8.68 7.45
CA LEU A 164 1.87 -10.04 8.03
C LEU A 164 0.89 -10.24 9.19
N GLY A 165 0.51 -9.17 9.90
CA GLY A 165 -0.47 -9.20 11.00
C GLY A 165 -1.91 -8.81 10.62
N ASP A 166 -2.17 -8.46 9.35
CA ASP A 166 -3.50 -8.04 8.90
C ASP A 166 -4.28 -9.19 8.22
N ALA A 167 -5.62 -9.07 8.23
CA ALA A 167 -6.52 -9.99 7.56
C ALA A 167 -6.22 -10.07 6.04
N PRO A 168 -6.43 -11.25 5.40
CA PRO A 168 -6.08 -11.47 3.99
C PRO A 168 -6.74 -10.45 3.04
N ASP A 169 -7.96 -10.02 3.33
CA ASP A 169 -8.65 -9.04 2.50
C ASP A 169 -8.01 -7.65 2.60
N VAL A 170 -7.58 -7.22 3.80
CA VAL A 170 -6.85 -5.94 3.99
C VAL A 170 -5.56 -5.93 3.18
N ARG A 171 -4.89 -7.09 3.07
CA ARG A 171 -3.71 -7.25 2.22
C ARG A 171 -4.06 -7.10 0.74
N ALA A 172 -5.18 -7.66 0.29
CA ALA A 172 -5.64 -7.53 -1.09
C ALA A 172 -5.86 -6.06 -1.48
N TRP A 173 -6.39 -5.24 -0.57
CA TRP A 173 -6.51 -3.79 -0.80
C TRP A 173 -5.15 -3.11 -0.99
N ALA A 174 -4.16 -3.44 -0.16
CA ALA A 174 -2.80 -2.90 -0.32
C ALA A 174 -2.20 -3.32 -1.67
N TYR A 175 -2.25 -4.60 -2.04
CA TYR A 175 -1.74 -5.07 -3.34
C TYR A 175 -2.48 -4.47 -4.53
N SER A 176 -3.78 -4.21 -4.40
CA SER A 176 -4.53 -3.56 -5.46
C SER A 176 -4.08 -2.12 -5.70
N GLY A 177 -3.69 -1.40 -4.64
CA GLY A 177 -3.06 -0.09 -4.76
C GLY A 177 -1.69 -0.17 -5.45
N CYS A 178 -0.91 -1.21 -5.12
CA CYS A 178 0.41 -1.44 -5.73
C CYS A 178 0.27 -1.65 -7.23
N LEU A 179 -0.64 -2.55 -7.61
CA LEU A 179 -0.92 -2.87 -9.00
C LEU A 179 -1.44 -1.64 -9.77
N LEU A 180 -2.33 -0.86 -9.16
CA LEU A 180 -2.86 0.36 -9.80
C LEU A 180 -1.74 1.35 -10.12
N MET A 181 -0.85 1.61 -9.18
CA MET A 181 0.26 2.54 -9.38
C MET A 181 1.26 2.02 -10.41
N LEU A 182 1.59 0.72 -10.37
CA LEU A 182 2.43 0.08 -11.38
C LEU A 182 1.84 0.24 -12.78
N VAL A 183 0.55 -0.04 -12.93
CA VAL A 183 -0.13 0.08 -14.24
C VAL A 183 -0.20 1.55 -14.67
N ALA A 184 -0.45 2.49 -13.76
CA ALA A 184 -0.46 3.92 -14.08
C ALA A 184 0.91 4.39 -14.59
N GLU A 185 2.00 3.98 -13.94
CA GLU A 185 3.36 4.32 -14.36
C GLU A 185 3.73 3.69 -15.70
N ILE A 186 3.39 2.40 -15.91
CA ILE A 186 3.54 1.74 -17.21
C ILE A 186 2.77 2.51 -18.29
N ASN A 187 1.55 2.94 -18.03
CA ASN A 187 0.78 3.72 -19.01
C ASN A 187 1.45 5.07 -19.31
N ILE A 188 1.91 5.80 -18.30
CA ILE A 188 2.57 7.10 -18.49
C ILE A 188 3.89 6.95 -19.26
N THR A 189 4.67 5.91 -18.97
CA THR A 189 5.98 5.68 -19.59
C THR A 189 5.87 5.07 -21.00
N LEU A 190 5.03 4.06 -21.20
CA LEU A 190 4.90 3.38 -22.51
C LEU A 190 4.01 4.15 -23.48
N ALA A 191 2.91 4.76 -23.03
CA ALA A 191 1.97 5.37 -23.96
C ALA A 191 2.49 6.68 -24.55
N LYS A 192 3.56 7.26 -23.99
CA LYS A 192 4.12 8.58 -24.38
C LYS A 192 3.03 9.66 -24.57
N VAL A 193 1.88 9.50 -23.90
CA VAL A 193 0.76 10.42 -24.01
C VAL A 193 1.22 11.70 -23.34
N GLY A 194 1.35 12.76 -24.14
CA GLY A 194 1.75 14.06 -23.63
C GLY A 194 0.83 14.45 -22.47
N LEU A 195 1.41 14.71 -21.29
CA LEU A 195 0.65 15.23 -20.15
C LEU A 195 -0.26 16.38 -20.62
N SER A 196 -1.51 16.39 -20.17
CA SER A 196 -2.46 17.44 -20.52
C SER A 196 -1.91 18.82 -20.13
N LYS A 197 -1.87 19.73 -21.13
CA LYS A 197 -1.38 21.11 -21.04
C LYS A 197 -2.02 21.92 -19.90
N ALA A 198 -3.23 21.53 -19.49
CA ALA A 198 -4.01 22.25 -18.48
C ALA A 198 -3.49 22.04 -17.05
N PHE A 199 -2.86 20.90 -16.77
CA PHE A 199 -2.48 20.54 -15.40
C PHE A 199 -0.99 20.77 -15.13
N PHE A 200 -0.12 20.50 -16.10
CA PHE A 200 1.33 20.51 -15.87
C PHE A 200 2.13 21.00 -17.10
N PRO A 201 2.19 22.32 -17.35
CA PRO A 201 2.83 22.87 -18.57
C PRO A 201 4.36 22.79 -18.57
N GLN A 202 5.00 22.65 -17.40
CA GLN A 202 6.46 22.71 -17.24
C GLN A 202 7.08 21.46 -16.62
N ILE A 203 6.26 20.46 -16.24
CA ILE A 203 6.74 19.23 -15.59
C ILE A 203 7.06 18.18 -16.66
N THR A 204 8.23 17.55 -16.54
CA THR A 204 8.65 16.45 -17.42
C THR A 204 7.96 15.14 -17.06
N VAL A 205 7.96 14.17 -17.98
CA VAL A 205 7.44 12.81 -17.68
C VAL A 205 8.27 12.18 -16.57
N TYR A 206 9.59 12.39 -16.60
CA TYR A 206 10.51 11.97 -15.55
C TYR A 206 10.13 12.52 -14.17
N GLU A 207 9.92 13.84 -14.04
CA GLU A 207 9.52 14.45 -12.77
C GLU A 207 8.16 13.95 -12.30
N LEU A 208 7.19 13.76 -13.21
CA LEU A 208 5.90 13.18 -12.85
C LEU A 208 6.07 11.79 -12.24
N VAL A 209 6.87 10.92 -12.85
CA VAL A 209 7.14 9.57 -12.33
C VAL A 209 7.82 9.64 -10.96
N GLN A 210 8.77 10.55 -10.75
CA GLN A 210 9.38 10.77 -9.43
C GLN A 210 8.34 11.21 -8.38
N PHE A 211 7.45 12.13 -8.73
CA PHE A 211 6.35 12.52 -7.83
C PHE A 211 5.38 11.36 -7.55
N MET A 212 5.13 10.49 -8.53
CA MET A 212 4.34 9.28 -8.32
C MET A 212 5.02 8.31 -7.35
N HIS A 213 6.34 8.10 -7.45
CA HIS A 213 7.10 7.29 -6.47
C HIS A 213 7.08 7.90 -5.07
N LEU A 214 6.99 9.22 -4.95
CA LEU A 214 6.86 9.89 -3.66
C LEU A 214 5.44 9.78 -3.08
N LEU A 215 4.42 9.79 -3.94
CA LEU A 215 3.02 9.62 -3.58
C LEU A 215 2.64 8.16 -3.28
N TYR A 216 3.40 7.21 -3.83
CA TYR A 216 3.14 5.78 -3.73
C TYR A 216 3.04 5.27 -2.28
N PRO A 217 4.01 5.51 -1.37
CA PRO A 217 3.92 5.03 0.00
C PRO A 217 2.69 5.55 0.77
N PRO A 218 2.38 6.86 0.75
CA PRO A 218 1.13 7.36 1.34
C PRO A 218 -0.11 6.72 0.73
N PHE A 219 -0.18 6.60 -0.60
CA PHE A 219 -1.31 6.01 -1.30
C PHE A 219 -1.55 4.56 -0.88
N MET A 220 -0.51 3.74 -0.87
CA MET A 220 -0.55 2.34 -0.44
C MET A 220 -1.09 2.18 0.99
N ASN A 221 -0.72 3.09 1.88
CA ASN A 221 -1.18 3.05 3.27
C ASN A 221 -2.62 3.55 3.41
N GLY A 222 -3.03 4.48 2.54
CA GLY A 222 -4.42 4.81 2.33
C GLY A 222 -5.24 3.57 1.94
N CYS A 223 -4.81 2.82 0.92
CA CYS A 223 -5.46 1.58 0.50
C CYS A 223 -5.55 0.54 1.63
N ARG A 224 -4.46 0.34 2.38
CA ARG A 224 -4.45 -0.55 3.56
C ARG A 224 -5.42 -0.07 4.65
N SER A 225 -5.46 1.23 4.93
CA SER A 225 -6.36 1.82 5.94
C SER A 225 -7.82 1.67 5.53
N MET A 226 -8.14 1.88 4.24
CA MET A 226 -9.47 1.64 3.68
C MET A 226 -9.87 0.16 3.77
N GLY A 227 -8.95 -0.76 3.44
CA GLY A 227 -9.19 -2.20 3.60
C GLY A 227 -9.55 -2.57 5.04
N ALA A 228 -8.82 -2.02 6.02
CA ALA A 228 -9.11 -2.24 7.44
C ALA A 228 -10.51 -1.73 7.85
N PHE A 229 -11.03 -0.68 7.21
CA PHE A 229 -12.37 -0.16 7.49
C PHE A 229 -13.49 -1.02 6.90
N TYR A 230 -13.38 -1.33 5.60
CA TYR A 230 -14.44 -2.02 4.87
C TYR A 230 -14.53 -3.51 5.21
N VAL A 231 -13.40 -4.13 5.61
CA VAL A 231 -13.34 -5.57 5.92
C VAL A 231 -13.65 -5.85 7.40
N ARG A 232 -13.20 -5.01 8.34
CA ARG A 232 -13.51 -5.21 9.76
C ARG A 232 -14.93 -4.77 10.07
N ASN A 233 -15.90 -5.63 9.78
CA ASN A 233 -17.24 -5.49 10.34
C ASN A 233 -17.16 -5.70 11.85
N LEU A 234 -17.32 -4.63 12.63
CA LEU A 234 -17.27 -4.67 14.10
C LEU A 234 -18.36 -5.58 14.66
N VAL A 235 -19.46 -5.73 13.92
CA VAL A 235 -20.55 -6.66 14.21
C VAL A 235 -20.06 -8.10 14.13
N GLN A 236 -19.21 -8.43 13.15
CA GLN A 236 -18.66 -9.78 13.00
C GLN A 236 -17.62 -10.07 14.09
N GLU A 237 -16.70 -9.15 14.37
CA GLU A 237 -15.71 -9.33 15.44
C GLU A 237 -16.37 -9.42 16.83
N ASN A 238 -17.35 -8.56 17.13
CA ASN A 238 -18.10 -8.65 18.39
C ASN A 238 -18.92 -9.93 18.47
N TYR A 239 -19.48 -10.39 17.35
CA TYR A 239 -20.19 -11.66 17.27
C TYR A 239 -19.25 -12.84 17.53
N ASP A 240 -18.10 -12.89 16.88
CA ASP A 240 -17.10 -13.95 17.04
C ASP A 240 -16.55 -13.97 18.48
N LEU A 241 -16.26 -12.80 19.05
CA LEU A 241 -15.86 -12.66 20.45
C LEU A 241 -16.97 -13.13 21.41
N SER A 242 -18.23 -12.82 21.12
CA SER A 242 -19.37 -13.30 21.94
C SER A 242 -19.50 -14.82 21.89
N ILE A 243 -19.24 -15.43 20.72
CA ILE A 243 -19.23 -16.89 20.55
C ILE A 243 -18.07 -17.52 21.31
N GLU A 244 -16.87 -16.95 21.26
CA GLU A 244 -15.71 -17.44 22.03
C GLU A 244 -15.94 -17.35 23.53
N LEU A 245 -16.53 -16.25 24.01
CA LEU A 245 -16.88 -16.08 25.41
C LEU A 245 -17.93 -17.10 25.85
N LEU A 246 -18.94 -17.36 25.01
CA LEU A 246 -19.95 -18.40 25.26
C LEU A 246 -19.33 -19.80 25.30
N LYS A 247 -18.40 -20.10 24.39
CA LYS A 247 -17.65 -21.38 24.37
C LYS A 247 -16.79 -21.54 25.62
N SER A 248 -16.09 -20.48 26.03
CA SER A 248 -15.27 -20.47 27.25
C SER A 248 -16.15 -20.73 28.49
N ASN A 249 -17.25 -20.00 28.62
CA ASN A 249 -18.21 -20.19 29.70
C ASN A 249 -18.76 -21.62 29.74
N LYS A 250 -19.10 -22.20 28.58
CA LYS A 250 -19.55 -23.59 28.47
C LYS A 250 -18.49 -24.59 28.93
N MET A 251 -17.23 -24.40 28.54
CA MET A 251 -16.12 -25.26 28.96
C MET A 251 -15.89 -25.21 30.47
N ILE A 252 -15.96 -24.03 31.08
CA ILE A 252 -15.85 -23.86 32.54
C ILE A 252 -16.96 -24.64 33.25
N LEU A 253 -18.20 -24.54 32.75
CA LEU A 253 -19.35 -25.19 33.35
C LEU A 253 -19.27 -26.72 33.22
N MET A 254 -18.77 -27.23 32.09
CA MET A 254 -18.45 -28.65 31.91
C MET A 254 -17.34 -29.13 32.85
N GLY A 255 -16.27 -28.34 33.00
CA GLY A 255 -15.19 -28.63 33.94
C GLY A 255 -15.67 -28.69 35.39
N MET A 256 -16.54 -27.76 35.81
CA MET A 256 -17.17 -27.79 37.13
C MET A 256 -18.03 -29.04 37.35
N ARG A 257 -18.82 -29.46 36.34
CA ARG A 257 -19.61 -30.70 36.42
C ARG A 257 -18.71 -31.93 36.55
N GLN A 258 -17.62 -31.98 35.79
CA GLN A 258 -16.66 -33.08 35.85
C GLN A 258 -15.97 -33.19 37.21
N LEU A 259 -15.49 -32.06 37.76
CA LEU A 259 -14.91 -31.99 39.10
C LEU A 259 -15.91 -32.43 40.19
N ASN A 260 -17.17 -32.02 40.06
CA ASN A 260 -18.20 -32.40 41.03
C ASN A 260 -18.53 -33.91 40.95
N ALA A 261 -18.52 -34.49 39.74
CA ALA A 261 -18.67 -35.94 39.55
C ALA A 261 -17.48 -36.72 40.14
N GLU A 262 -16.25 -36.22 39.99
CA GLU A 262 -15.04 -36.82 40.57
C GLU A 262 -15.06 -36.73 42.10
N LEU A 263 -15.47 -35.60 42.67
CA LEU A 263 -15.65 -35.42 44.12
C LEU A 263 -16.75 -36.33 44.70
N GLN A 264 -17.85 -36.52 43.98
CA GLN A 264 -18.89 -37.47 44.38
C GLN A 264 -18.43 -38.93 44.26
N GLY A 265 -17.60 -39.23 43.25
CA GLY A 265 -16.93 -40.54 43.11
C GLY A 265 -15.95 -40.84 44.24
N LEU A 266 -15.33 -39.82 44.84
CA LEU A 266 -14.45 -39.93 46.01
C LEU A 266 -15.21 -40.05 47.35
N GLY A 267 -16.54 -39.87 47.36
CA GLY A 267 -17.38 -39.85 48.57
C GLY A 267 -17.87 -41.22 49.06
N HIS A 268 -17.44 -42.34 48.47
CA HIS A 268 -17.83 -43.68 48.89
C HIS A 268 -16.63 -44.52 49.31
N PRO A 269 -16.56 -45.01 50.57
CA PRO A 269 -15.50 -45.93 50.97
C PRO A 269 -15.61 -47.22 50.16
N PRO A 270 -14.48 -47.88 49.82
CA PRO A 270 -14.51 -49.05 48.98
C PRO A 270 -15.29 -50.16 49.68
N ARG A 271 -16.43 -50.57 49.11
CA ARG A 271 -17.14 -51.77 49.56
C ARG A 271 -16.25 -52.97 49.27
N ARG A 272 -15.78 -53.65 50.32
CA ARG A 272 -15.04 -54.91 50.24
C ARG A 272 -15.79 -55.92 49.35
N PRO A 273 -15.13 -56.60 48.41
CA PRO A 273 -15.77 -57.65 47.62
C PRO A 273 -16.00 -58.88 48.50
N LYS A 274 -17.24 -59.40 48.53
CA LYS A 274 -17.54 -60.73 49.07
C LYS A 274 -17.19 -61.78 48.01
N THR A 275 -16.38 -62.74 48.42
CA THR A 275 -16.02 -63.97 47.72
C THR A 275 -17.25 -64.72 47.22
N GLN A 276 -17.34 -64.98 45.90
CA GLN A 276 -18.19 -66.05 45.36
C GLN A 276 -17.53 -66.67 44.11
N LYS A 277 -17.61 -68.00 44.07
CA LYS A 277 -16.83 -68.99 43.31
C LYS A 277 -16.86 -68.84 41.77
N GLN A 278 -15.75 -69.23 41.15
CA GLN A 278 -15.53 -69.39 39.70
C GLN A 278 -16.35 -70.54 39.09
N HIS A 279 -16.90 -70.33 37.88
CA HIS A 279 -16.80 -71.22 36.69
C HIS A 279 -17.39 -70.52 35.43
N PRO A 280 -17.17 -70.98 34.18
CA PRO A 280 -16.51 -70.18 33.15
C PRO A 280 -17.38 -69.79 31.93
N SER A 281 -16.92 -68.76 31.22
CA SER A 281 -17.07 -68.46 29.79
C SER A 281 -18.47 -68.32 29.17
N VAL A 282 -18.90 -67.07 28.93
CA VAL A 282 -19.63 -66.67 27.70
C VAL A 282 -19.20 -65.25 27.30
N VAL A 283 -18.88 -65.09 26.03
CA VAL A 283 -18.55 -63.85 25.31
C VAL A 283 -19.78 -62.93 25.21
N GLY A 284 -19.64 -61.63 25.49
CA GLY A 284 -20.68 -60.65 25.16
C GLY A 284 -20.51 -59.26 25.79
N ALA A 285 -20.16 -58.29 24.95
CA ALA A 285 -20.41 -56.83 24.99
C ALA A 285 -19.98 -55.98 26.23
N PRO A 286 -19.39 -54.78 26.01
CA PRO A 286 -19.19 -53.80 27.08
C PRO A 286 -20.53 -53.12 27.45
N PRO A 287 -20.81 -52.86 28.74
CA PRO A 287 -22.02 -52.14 29.13
C PRO A 287 -21.82 -50.64 28.94
N ASP A 288 -22.57 -50.08 27.99
CA ASP A 288 -22.96 -48.67 27.99
C ASP A 288 -23.76 -48.34 29.27
N GLY A 289 -23.56 -47.13 29.83
CA GLY A 289 -24.51 -46.58 30.79
C GLY A 289 -23.94 -45.78 31.96
N GLY A 290 -23.05 -44.83 31.71
CA GLY A 290 -22.87 -43.68 32.59
C GLY A 290 -23.72 -42.53 32.07
N VAL A 291 -24.71 -42.07 32.84
CA VAL A 291 -25.74 -41.09 32.47
C VAL A 291 -25.11 -39.78 31.99
N GLY A 292 -24.86 -39.69 30.68
CA GLY A 292 -24.69 -38.44 29.97
C GLY A 292 -26.08 -37.83 29.78
N GLN A 293 -26.45 -36.91 30.67
CA GLN A 293 -27.69 -36.17 30.52
C GLN A 293 -27.61 -35.38 29.21
N GLN A 294 -28.42 -35.78 28.21
CA GLN A 294 -28.57 -35.06 26.95
C GLN A 294 -28.94 -33.61 27.26
N PRO A 295 -28.37 -32.62 26.54
CA PRO A 295 -28.70 -31.22 26.74
C PRO A 295 -30.21 -31.02 26.62
N THR A 296 -30.80 -30.31 27.58
CA THR A 296 -32.24 -30.03 27.62
C THR A 296 -32.66 -29.27 26.37
N ALA A 297 -33.92 -29.42 25.95
CA ALA A 297 -34.44 -28.79 24.72
C ALA A 297 -34.23 -27.25 24.68
N GLU A 298 -34.15 -26.59 25.83
CA GLU A 298 -33.79 -25.17 25.96
C GLU A 298 -32.32 -24.85 25.58
N GLU A 299 -31.38 -25.78 25.78
CA GLU A 299 -29.98 -25.65 25.32
C GLU A 299 -29.84 -25.90 23.81
N ALA A 300 -30.81 -26.58 23.18
CA ALA A 300 -30.85 -26.84 21.75
C ALA A 300 -31.49 -25.69 20.95
N GLU A 301 -32.36 -24.90 21.57
CA GLU A 301 -33.04 -23.77 20.92
C GLU A 301 -32.13 -22.53 20.76
N LEU A 302 -31.08 -22.42 21.57
CA LEU A 302 -29.96 -21.49 21.36
C LEU A 302 -29.08 -21.85 20.14
N ILE A 303 -29.40 -22.95 19.44
CA ILE A 303 -28.65 -23.49 18.31
C ILE A 303 -29.48 -23.36 17.02
N GLN A 304 -29.87 -22.16 16.60
CA GLN A 304 -30.29 -21.88 15.21
C GLN A 304 -29.95 -20.43 14.80
N PRO A 305 -29.75 -20.15 13.51
CA PRO A 305 -28.55 -20.45 12.75
C PRO A 305 -27.82 -19.15 12.38
N SER A 306 -26.52 -19.26 12.09
CA SER A 306 -25.68 -18.17 11.58
C SER A 306 -26.35 -17.46 10.40
N PRO A 307 -26.33 -16.11 10.31
CA PRO A 307 -26.64 -15.46 9.04
C PRO A 307 -25.63 -15.99 8.00
N ALA A 308 -26.12 -16.30 6.80
CA ALA A 308 -25.30 -16.80 5.70
C ALA A 308 -24.14 -15.82 5.44
N ILE A 309 -22.95 -16.17 5.93
CA ILE A 309 -21.72 -15.48 5.57
C ILE A 309 -21.47 -15.90 4.13
N ASN A 310 -21.67 -14.96 3.20
CA ASN A 310 -21.15 -15.08 1.85
C ASN A 310 -19.61 -15.11 1.94
N ASN A 311 -19.07 -16.29 2.26
CA ASN A 311 -17.67 -16.60 2.09
C ASN A 311 -17.39 -16.70 0.60
N ALA A 312 -17.28 -15.55 -0.06
CA ALA A 312 -16.54 -15.50 -1.31
C ALA A 312 -15.06 -15.67 -0.95
N GLY A 313 -14.63 -16.93 -0.79
CA GLY A 313 -13.25 -17.34 -0.57
C GLY A 313 -12.38 -17.13 -1.81
N GLY A 314 -12.39 -15.93 -2.35
CA GLY A 314 -11.48 -15.46 -3.39
C GLY A 314 -10.85 -14.16 -2.94
N PHE A 315 -9.65 -13.85 -3.46
CA PHE A 315 -9.04 -12.53 -3.28
C PHE A 315 -10.11 -11.45 -3.49
N ALA A 316 -10.52 -10.77 -2.42
CA ALA A 316 -11.55 -9.72 -2.46
C ALA A 316 -10.94 -8.47 -3.11
N VAL A 317 -10.67 -8.54 -4.41
CA VAL A 317 -10.16 -7.41 -5.19
C VAL A 317 -11.26 -6.35 -5.22
N PRO A 318 -10.97 -5.12 -4.78
CA PRO A 318 -11.96 -4.06 -4.74
C PRO A 318 -12.58 -3.79 -6.12
N LYS A 319 -13.91 -3.55 -6.17
CA LYS A 319 -14.64 -3.34 -7.44
C LYS A 319 -14.07 -2.19 -8.29
N PHE A 320 -13.49 -1.17 -7.67
CA PHE A 320 -12.89 -0.04 -8.38
C PHE A 320 -11.68 -0.46 -9.23
N VAL A 321 -10.96 -1.51 -8.83
CA VAL A 321 -9.79 -2.02 -9.55
C VAL A 321 -10.20 -2.62 -10.88
N TYR A 322 -11.32 -3.35 -10.92
CA TYR A 322 -11.89 -3.86 -12.17
C TYR A 322 -12.36 -2.72 -13.08
N ALA A 323 -12.95 -1.66 -12.51
CA ALA A 323 -13.38 -0.49 -13.27
C ALA A 323 -12.18 0.28 -13.88
N ILE A 324 -11.11 0.46 -13.12
CA ILE A 324 -9.88 1.12 -13.60
C ILE A 324 -9.14 0.23 -14.60
N GLY A 325 -9.03 -1.08 -14.34
CA GLY A 325 -8.45 -2.03 -15.28
C GLY A 325 -9.20 -2.06 -16.61
N PHE A 326 -10.54 -2.07 -16.57
CA PHE A 326 -11.38 -1.97 -17.75
C PHE A 326 -11.18 -0.65 -18.50
N TYR A 327 -11.14 0.48 -17.78
CA TYR A 327 -10.89 1.79 -18.37
C TYR A 327 -9.54 1.84 -19.10
N LEU A 328 -8.48 1.30 -18.49
CA LEU A 328 -7.14 1.30 -19.07
C LEU A 328 -7.04 0.39 -20.30
N VAL A 329 -7.67 -0.80 -20.26
CA VAL A 329 -7.77 -1.68 -21.42
C VAL A 329 -8.54 -1.00 -22.55
N MET A 330 -9.66 -0.36 -22.25
CA MET A 330 -10.45 0.36 -23.24
C MET A 330 -9.69 1.56 -23.82
N ASN A 331 -8.96 2.31 -22.99
CA ASN A 331 -8.14 3.43 -23.46
C ASN A 331 -6.95 2.96 -24.32
N TYR A 332 -6.37 1.79 -24.04
CA TYR A 332 -5.28 1.23 -24.85
C TYR A 332 -5.77 0.66 -26.20
N ILE A 333 -6.99 0.11 -26.26
CA ILE A 333 -7.56 -0.46 -27.50
C ILE A 333 -8.17 0.63 -28.40
N PHE A 334 -8.72 1.69 -27.81
CA PHE A 334 -9.53 2.69 -28.53
C PHE A 334 -8.99 4.13 -28.49
N GLY A 335 -7.91 4.40 -27.76
CA GLY A 335 -7.25 5.72 -27.64
C GLY A 335 -5.96 5.81 -28.43
#